data_AF-A0A7H1C233-F1
#
_entry.id   AF-A0A7H1C233-F1
#
_cell.length_a   1.000
_cell.length_b   1.000
_cell.length_c   1.000
_cell.angle_alpha   90.00
_cell.angle_beta   90.00
_cell.angle_gamma   90.00
#
_symmetry.space_group_name_H-M   'P 1'
#
loop_
_entity.id
_entity.type
_entity.pdbx_description
1 polymer ?
#
loop_
_entity_poly.entity_id
_entity_poly.type
_entity_poly.pdbx_seq_one_letter_code
_entity_poly.pdbx_strand_id
1 'polypeptide(L)'
;MADTEFVHFLLDQLSSISGLRAKKMFGTYCLFYNDKIVAIISKDYRIFVKTKIETLPLFLAENAEQFSYFAKGKVQKMHYWSIPELAIEESDELIKWIRLGLQAA
;
A
#
# COMPACT_ATOMS: atom_id res chain seq x y z
N MET A 1 7.96 10.63 10.84
CA MET A 1 7.20 11.20 9.71
C MET A 1 7.55 10.32 8.54
N ALA A 2 6.60 9.79 7.77
CA ALA A 2 6.98 9.14 6.51
C ALA A 2 7.74 10.18 5.69
N ASP A 3 9.01 9.91 5.43
CA ASP A 3 9.88 10.85 4.77
C ASP A 3 9.55 10.90 3.27
N THR A 4 9.73 12.07 2.66
CA THR A 4 9.58 12.22 1.21
C THR A 4 10.57 11.29 0.49
N GLU A 5 11.74 11.04 1.08
CA GLU A 5 12.73 10.09 0.58
C GLU A 5 12.18 8.67 0.45
N PHE A 6 11.44 8.17 1.45
CA PHE A 6 10.84 6.83 1.40
C PHE A 6 9.83 6.72 0.25
N VAL A 7 9.03 7.76 0.04
CA VAL A 7 8.06 7.79 -1.06
C VAL A 7 8.76 7.84 -2.42
N HIS A 8 9.84 8.61 -2.53
CA HIS A 8 10.67 8.64 -3.74
C HIS A 8 11.29 7.28 -4.02
N PHE A 9 11.81 6.60 -2.99
CA PHE A 9 12.32 5.23 -3.10
C PHE A 9 11.23 4.29 -3.62
N LEU A 10 10.02 4.31 -3.04
CA LEU A 10 8.91 3.49 -3.54
C LEU A 10 8.53 3.80 -4.98
N LEU A 11 8.52 5.09 -5.37
CA LEU A 11 8.23 5.47 -6.75
C LEU A 11 9.32 4.97 -7.71
N ASP A 12 10.58 5.01 -7.30
CA ASP A 12 11.70 4.49 -8.08
C ASP A 12 11.54 2.97 -8.30
N GLN A 13 11.33 2.22 -7.22
CA GLN A 13 11.06 0.78 -7.27
C GLN A 13 9.85 0.45 -8.14
N LEU A 14 8.80 1.28 -8.07
CA LEU A 14 7.57 1.11 -8.83
C LEU A 14 7.60 1.78 -10.22
N SER A 15 8.77 2.24 -10.69
CA SER A 15 8.91 2.87 -12.00
C SER A 15 8.50 1.94 -13.15
N SER A 16 8.56 0.63 -12.93
CA SER A 16 8.07 -0.38 -13.88
C SER A 16 6.55 -0.31 -14.10
N ILE A 17 5.79 0.27 -13.16
CA ILE A 17 4.33 0.45 -13.25
C ILE A 17 4.01 1.86 -13.76
N SER A 18 3.73 1.97 -15.06
CA SER A 18 3.34 3.25 -15.66
C SER A 18 1.99 3.74 -15.12
N GLY A 19 1.93 5.01 -14.70
CA GLY A 19 0.70 5.66 -14.23
C GLY A 19 0.50 5.68 -12.71
N LEU A 20 1.47 5.17 -11.95
CA LEU A 20 1.48 5.29 -10.49
C LEU A 20 1.87 6.70 -10.05
N ARG A 21 1.21 7.24 -9.02
CA ARG A 21 1.50 8.57 -8.44
C ARG A 21 1.40 8.51 -6.93
N ALA A 22 2.39 9.05 -6.22
CA ALA A 22 2.27 9.24 -4.78
C ALA A 22 1.69 10.62 -4.45
N LYS A 23 0.77 10.67 -3.48
CA LYS A 23 0.20 11.94 -2.99
C LYS A 23 0.03 11.89 -1.48
N LYS A 24 0.43 12.97 -0.82
CA LYS A 24 0.25 13.13 0.63
C LYS A 24 -1.22 13.47 0.93
N MET A 25 -1.86 12.68 1.77
CA MET A 25 -3.22 12.91 2.26
C MET A 25 -3.30 12.62 3.76
N PHE A 26 -3.91 13.54 4.53
CA PHE A 26 -4.12 13.36 5.98
C PHE A 26 -2.85 13.04 6.80
N GLY A 27 -1.70 13.58 6.38
CA GLY A 27 -0.42 13.38 7.07
C GLY A 27 0.21 12.01 6.84
N THR A 28 -0.29 11.24 5.87
CA THR A 28 0.26 9.99 5.36
C THR A 28 0.43 10.10 3.84
N TYR A 29 1.14 9.17 3.20
CA TYR A 29 1.24 9.13 1.75
C TYR A 29 0.35 8.02 1.19
N CYS A 30 -0.30 8.27 0.06
CA CYS A 30 -1.10 7.28 -0.64
C CYS A 30 -0.60 7.16 -2.08
N LEU A 31 -0.53 5.93 -2.57
CA LEU A 31 -0.26 5.61 -3.96
C LEU A 31 -1.58 5.55 -4.74
N PHE A 32 -1.61 6.30 -5.82
CA PHE A 32 -2.72 6.43 -6.75
C PHE A 32 -2.34 5.79 -8.08
N TYR A 33 -3.30 5.10 -8.69
CA TYR A 33 -3.20 4.55 -10.02
C TYR A 33 -4.52 4.81 -10.74
N ASN A 34 -4.49 5.47 -11.90
CA ASN A 34 -5.70 5.88 -12.65
C ASN A 34 -6.80 6.47 -11.73
N ASP A 35 -6.42 7.43 -10.89
CA ASP A 35 -7.31 8.12 -9.93
C ASP A 35 -7.82 7.28 -8.74
N LYS A 36 -7.42 6.01 -8.64
CA LYS A 36 -7.78 5.12 -7.52
C LYS A 36 -6.62 4.93 -6.56
N ILE A 37 -6.92 4.88 -5.26
CA ILE A 37 -5.92 4.52 -4.24
C ILE A 37 -5.65 3.02 -4.31
N VAL A 38 -4.39 2.66 -4.53
CA VAL A 38 -3.94 1.27 -4.61
C VAL A 38 -3.13 0.85 -3.40
N ALA A 39 -2.42 1.77 -2.78
CA ALA A 39 -1.70 1.52 -1.53
C ALA A 39 -1.61 2.78 -0.65
N ILE A 40 -1.42 2.57 0.64
CA ILE A 40 -1.32 3.60 1.67
C ILE A 40 -0.03 3.37 2.43
N ILE A 41 0.81 4.39 2.52
CA ILE A 41 2.02 4.40 3.31
C ILE A 41 1.69 5.06 4.64
N SER A 42 1.76 4.30 5.72
CA SER A 42 1.59 4.77 7.08
C SER A 42 2.83 5.52 7.58
N LYS A 43 2.70 6.23 8.71
CA LYS A 43 3.81 6.97 9.32
C LYS A 43 4.92 6.09 9.88
N ASP A 44 4.63 4.81 10.04
CA ASP A 44 5.52 3.75 10.53
C ASP A 44 6.25 3.02 9.38
N TYR A 45 6.37 3.64 8.20
CA TYR A 45 6.95 3.06 6.98
C TYR A 45 6.26 1.79 6.44
N ARG A 46 5.17 1.36 7.07
CA ARG A 46 4.32 0.26 6.62
C ARG A 46 3.51 0.65 5.38
N ILE A 47 3.46 -0.26 4.41
CA ILE A 47 2.69 -0.12 3.19
C ILE A 47 1.48 -1.03 3.26
N PHE A 48 0.30 -0.46 3.05
CA PHE A 48 -0.98 -1.14 3.06
C PHE A 48 -1.54 -1.16 1.65
N VAL A 49 -1.61 -2.33 1.04
CA VAL A 49 -2.07 -2.51 -0.34
C VAL A 49 -3.53 -2.90 -0.35
N LYS A 50 -4.29 -2.38 -1.32
CA LYS A 50 -5.70 -2.71 -1.48
C LYS A 50 -5.86 -4.20 -1.79
N THR A 51 -6.82 -4.87 -1.17
CA THR A 51 -7.09 -6.30 -1.44
C THR A 51 -8.56 -6.53 -1.74
N LYS A 52 -8.84 -7.62 -2.44
CA LYS A 52 -10.18 -8.17 -2.65
C LYS A 52 -10.20 -9.60 -2.12
N ILE A 53 -11.37 -10.23 -2.13
CA ILE A 53 -11.59 -11.60 -1.65
C ILE A 53 -10.62 -12.59 -2.33
N GLU A 54 -10.28 -12.35 -3.60
CA GLU A 54 -9.37 -13.21 -4.39
C GLU A 54 -7.90 -13.07 -3.98
N THR A 55 -7.44 -11.86 -3.64
CA THR A 55 -6.03 -11.62 -3.28
C THR A 55 -5.77 -11.75 -1.78
N LEU A 56 -6.80 -11.57 -0.95
CA LEU A 56 -6.76 -11.70 0.52
C LEU A 56 -5.98 -12.93 1.04
N PRO A 57 -6.17 -14.16 0.54
CA PRO A 57 -5.44 -15.33 1.06
C PRO A 57 -3.91 -15.21 0.91
N LEU A 58 -3.40 -14.49 -0.11
CA LEU A 58 -1.96 -14.27 -0.28
C LEU A 58 -1.39 -13.37 0.82
N PHE A 59 -2.14 -12.33 1.21
CA PHE A 59 -1.74 -11.45 2.30
C PHE A 59 -1.83 -12.16 3.65
N LEU A 60 -2.89 -12.94 3.86
CA LEU A 60 -3.05 -13.73 5.08
C LEU A 60 -1.94 -14.78 5.27
N ALA A 61 -1.46 -15.38 4.17
CA ALA A 61 -0.33 -16.30 4.22
C ALA A 61 0.94 -15.64 4.77
N GLU A 62 1.12 -14.35 4.49
CA GLU A 62 2.28 -13.55 4.91
C GLU A 62 2.06 -12.85 6.28
N ASN A 63 1.04 -13.26 7.03
CA ASN A 63 0.67 -12.63 8.31
C ASN A 63 0.40 -11.12 8.20
N ALA A 64 -0.13 -10.68 7.05
CA ALA A 64 -0.48 -9.29 6.84
C ALA A 64 -1.52 -8.80 7.86
N GLU A 65 -1.47 -7.50 8.16
CA GLU A 65 -2.40 -6.83 9.07
C GLU A 65 -3.38 -5.97 8.30
N GLN A 66 -4.67 -6.08 8.62
CA GLN A 66 -5.70 -5.25 8.01
C GLN A 66 -5.59 -3.80 8.51
N PHE A 67 -5.54 -2.86 7.57
CA PHE A 67 -5.57 -1.44 7.86
C PHE A 67 -6.91 -1.06 8.52
N SER A 68 -6.80 -0.49 9.72
CA SER A 68 -7.94 0.02 10.46
C SER A 68 -7.62 1.40 10.99
N TYR A 69 -8.59 2.31 10.91
CA TYR A 69 -8.43 3.68 11.36
C TYR A 69 -9.67 4.13 12.13
N PHE A 70 -9.48 4.94 13.16
CA PHE A 70 -10.58 5.56 13.89
C PHE A 70 -11.10 6.76 13.09
N ALA A 71 -12.36 6.70 12.68
CA ALA A 71 -13.05 7.81 12.05
C ALA A 71 -14.50 7.89 12.51
N LYS A 72 -15.00 9.13 12.70
CA LYS A 72 -16.37 9.40 13.15
C LYS A 72 -16.77 8.60 14.40
N GLY A 73 -15.85 8.45 15.37
CA GLY A 73 -16.09 7.74 16.63
C GLY A 73 -16.19 6.21 16.51
N LYS A 74 -15.84 5.61 15.36
CA LYS A 74 -15.81 4.16 15.16
C LYS A 74 -14.52 3.72 14.48
N VAL A 75 -14.10 2.48 14.73
CA VAL A 75 -13.02 1.84 13.96
C VAL A 75 -13.58 1.46 12.59
N GLN A 76 -13.04 2.08 11.54
CA GLN A 76 -13.30 1.71 10.15
C GLN A 76 -12.18 0.77 9.71
N LYS A 77 -12.54 -0.48 9.39
CA LYS A 77 -11.65 -1.45 8.76
C LYS A 77 -11.78 -1.28 7.25
N MET A 78 -10.65 -1.10 6.57
CA MET A 78 -10.65 -1.02 5.12
C MET A 78 -10.10 -2.31 4.52
N HIS A 79 -10.35 -2.51 3.23
CA HIS A 79 -9.76 -3.60 2.46
C HIS A 79 -8.32 -3.24 2.03
N TYR A 80 -7.50 -2.74 2.96
CA TYR A 80 -6.06 -2.60 2.74
C TYR A 80 -5.33 -3.48 3.75
N TRP A 81 -4.29 -4.15 3.31
CA TRP A 81 -3.52 -5.09 4.12
C TRP A 81 -2.03 -4.76 4.03
N SER A 82 -1.31 -4.90 5.14
CA SER A 82 0.12 -4.65 5.15
C SER A 82 0.87 -5.68 4.31
N ILE A 83 2.01 -5.28 3.77
CA ILE A 83 2.95 -6.19 3.10
C ILE A 83 4.18 -6.41 3.99
N PRO A 84 4.90 -7.53 3.84
CA PRO A 84 6.13 -7.77 4.58
C PRO A 84 7.18 -6.69 4.28
N GLU A 85 7.93 -6.28 5.30
CA GLU A 85 8.97 -5.24 5.16
C GLU A 85 10.08 -5.66 4.20
N LEU A 86 10.42 -6.96 4.18
CA LEU A 86 11.35 -7.55 3.21
C LEU A 86 10.92 -7.30 1.76
N ALA A 87 9.61 -7.33 1.49
CA ALA A 87 9.09 -7.04 0.16
C ALA A 87 9.13 -5.55 -0.19
N ILE A 88 9.41 -4.66 0.76
CA ILE A 88 9.63 -3.23 0.51
C ILE A 88 11.08 -3.01 0.05
N GLU A 89 12.01 -3.79 0.57
CA GLU A 89 13.44 -3.74 0.22
C GLU A 89 13.68 -4.31 -1.19
N GLU A 90 12.88 -5.29 -1.61
CA GLU A 90 12.98 -5.94 -2.93
C GLU A 90 12.00 -5.33 -3.95
N SER A 91 12.53 -4.73 -5.01
CA SER A 91 11.71 -4.06 -6.05
C SER A 91 10.68 -5.00 -6.68
N ASP A 92 11.09 -6.22 -7.01
CA ASP A 92 10.27 -7.20 -7.72
C ASP A 92 9.10 -7.68 -6.85
N GLU A 93 9.38 -7.93 -5.56
CA GLU A 93 8.37 -8.27 -4.57
C GLU A 93 7.39 -7.11 -4.35
N LEU A 94 7.89 -5.89 -4.18
CA LEU A 94 7.05 -4.70 -4.02
C LEU A 94 6.11 -4.54 -5.22
N ILE A 95 6.64 -4.63 -6.44
CA ILE A 95 5.86 -4.56 -7.69
C ILE A 95 4.78 -5.64 -7.70
N LYS A 96 5.11 -6.88 -7.33
CA LYS A 96 4.16 -7.99 -7.26
C LYS A 96 3.02 -7.68 -6.30
N TRP A 97 3.31 -7.18 -5.10
CA TRP A 97 2.27 -6.78 -4.14
C TRP A 97 1.40 -5.64 -4.66
N ILE A 98 2.01 -4.56 -5.18
CA ILE A 98 1.26 -3.45 -5.77
C ILE A 98 0.40 -3.92 -6.95
N ARG A 99 0.89 -4.84 -7.79
CA ARG A 99 0.11 -5.47 -8.86
C ARG A 99 -1.09 -6.25 -8.35
N LEU A 100 -0.97 -6.96 -7.23
CA LEU A 100 -2.13 -7.59 -6.58
C LEU A 100 -3.15 -6.53 -6.16
N GLY A 101 -2.68 -5.38 -5.65
CA GLY A 101 -3.55 -4.25 -5.33
C GLY A 101 -4.22 -3.58 -6.53
N LEU A 102 -3.52 -3.51 -7.66
CA LEU A 102 -4.04 -3.00 -8.92
C LEU A 102 -5.16 -3.90 -9.47
N GLN A 103 -4.96 -5.22 -9.43
CA GLN A 103 -5.99 -6.20 -9.78
C GLN A 103 -7.20 -6.12 -8.84
N ALA A 104 -6.95 -5.75 -7.57
CA ALA A 104 -7.98 -5.53 -6.57
C ALA A 104 -8.68 -4.14 -6.67
N ALA A 105 -8.22 -3.22 -7.52
CA ALA A 105 -8.75 -1.85 -7.60
C ALA A 105 -10.03 -1.72 -8.44
#